data_AF-A0A1G7US60-F1
#
_entry.id   AF-A0A1G7US60-F1
#
_cell.length_a   1.000
_cell.length_b   1.000
_cell.length_c   1.000
_cell.angle_alpha   90.00
_cell.angle_beta   90.00
_cell.angle_gamma   90.00
#
_symmetry.space_group_name_H-M   'P 1'
#
loop_
_entity.id
_entity.type
_entity.pdbx_description
1 polymer ?
#
loop_
_entity_poly.entity_id
_entity_poly.type
_entity_poly.pdbx_seq_one_letter_code
_entity_poly.pdbx_strand_id
1 'polypeptide(L)'
;MNLTKTLRNQGYDLIEGPVRNHKLLQLWLKKPFNDVQLYYSHIQHAFTSEAKMNEVVNTALHVTSATKDEYSFNIGVSMLEDILNSIGLGAFEISAKISSGKKVSISYDNSITKEVPIGEIQNYLASSDFLHPNRTLLQNANRRNILVISGTLLAKNLVVEIETDFAIEADLVASLNQAAEGKLDFLRKSESELKMVSIGSNYFPVAVKADRIDFDMGHFINTNLVTDNRRFF
;
A
#
# COMPACT_ATOMS: atom_id res chain seq x y z
N MET A 1 -0.94 18.99 0.03
CA MET A 1 -0.25 18.31 -1.10
C MET A 1 -0.89 16.95 -1.30
N ASN A 2 -1.11 16.51 -2.55
CA ASN A 2 -1.73 15.23 -2.85
C ASN A 2 -0.73 14.08 -2.60
N LEU A 3 -1.12 13.09 -1.79
CA LEU A 3 -0.25 11.98 -1.37
C LEU A 3 0.08 11.08 -2.56
N THR A 4 -0.93 10.67 -3.32
CA THR A 4 -0.75 9.81 -4.51
C THR A 4 0.25 10.41 -5.50
N LYS A 5 0.18 11.72 -5.77
CA LYS A 5 1.11 12.41 -6.67
C LYS A 5 2.53 12.44 -6.11
N THR A 6 2.70 12.70 -4.81
CA THR A 6 4.02 12.70 -4.17
C THR A 6 4.68 11.33 -4.27
N LEU A 7 3.93 10.25 -3.99
CA LEU A 7 4.43 8.87 -4.08
C LEU A 7 4.83 8.51 -5.51
N ARG A 8 3.98 8.83 -6.49
CA ARG A 8 4.25 8.55 -7.91
C ARG A 8 5.51 9.22 -8.43
N ASN A 9 5.77 10.46 -8.02
CA ASN A 9 7.00 11.18 -8.38
C ASN A 9 8.27 10.47 -7.87
N GLN A 10 8.14 9.60 -6.87
CA GLN A 10 9.23 8.79 -6.32
C GLN A 10 9.18 7.33 -6.77
N GLY A 11 8.27 6.99 -7.70
CA GLY A 11 8.11 5.63 -8.23
C GLY A 11 7.29 4.70 -7.34
N TYR A 12 6.54 5.23 -6.38
CA TYR A 12 5.67 4.45 -5.52
C TYR A 12 4.21 4.59 -5.93
N ASP A 13 3.49 3.46 -5.91
CA ASP A 13 2.05 3.40 -6.06
C ASP A 13 1.40 3.20 -4.68
N LEU A 14 0.40 4.03 -4.38
CA LEU A 14 -0.45 3.86 -3.20
C LEU A 14 -1.23 2.55 -3.33
N ILE A 15 -1.28 1.78 -2.25
CA ILE A 15 -2.14 0.59 -2.16
C ILE A 15 -3.56 1.10 -1.86
N GLU A 16 -4.46 0.92 -2.82
CA GLU A 16 -5.88 1.26 -2.68
C GLU A 16 -6.75 0.02 -2.38
N GLY A 17 -6.25 -1.18 -2.71
CA GLY A 17 -6.99 -2.43 -2.47
C GLY A 17 -7.10 -2.83 -0.99
N PRO A 18 -8.05 -3.75 -0.68
CA PRO A 18 -8.24 -4.27 0.68
C PRO A 18 -7.07 -5.15 1.15
N VAL A 19 -6.20 -5.57 0.25
CA VAL A 19 -5.06 -6.44 0.56
C VAL A 19 -3.84 -5.58 0.93
N ARG A 20 -3.52 -5.52 2.23
CA ARG A 20 -2.33 -4.82 2.77
C ARG A 20 -1.30 -5.77 3.38
N ASN A 21 -0.86 -6.76 2.62
CA ASN A 21 0.19 -7.70 3.03
C ASN A 21 1.46 -7.66 2.15
N HIS A 22 1.62 -6.56 1.40
CA HIS A 22 2.74 -6.32 0.51
C HIS A 22 4.07 -6.30 1.29
N LYS A 23 5.04 -7.07 0.81
CA LYS A 23 6.39 -7.20 1.37
C LYS A 23 7.43 -7.12 0.26
N LEU A 24 8.63 -6.70 0.64
CA LEU A 24 9.79 -6.72 -0.24
C LEU A 24 10.01 -8.10 -0.86
N LEU A 25 10.44 -8.10 -2.12
CA LEU A 25 10.78 -9.27 -2.92
C LEU A 25 9.61 -10.25 -3.13
N GLN A 26 8.36 -9.89 -2.81
CA GLN A 26 7.21 -10.65 -3.27
C GLN A 26 7.07 -10.56 -4.79
N LEU A 27 6.62 -11.67 -5.39
CA LEU A 27 6.25 -11.70 -6.79
C LEU A 27 4.75 -11.64 -6.94
N TRP A 28 4.28 -10.75 -7.79
CA TRP A 28 2.88 -10.54 -8.09
C TRP A 28 2.61 -10.76 -9.57
N LEU A 29 1.41 -11.24 -9.90
CA LEU A 29 1.02 -11.54 -11.26
C LEU A 29 -0.01 -10.54 -11.73
N LYS A 30 0.31 -9.80 -12.80
CA LYS A 30 -0.60 -8.89 -13.48
C LYS A 30 -0.80 -9.32 -14.93
N LYS A 31 -1.78 -10.20 -15.15
CA LYS A 31 -2.25 -10.57 -16.50
C LYS A 31 -3.10 -9.42 -17.09
N PRO A 32 -3.22 -9.34 -18.43
CA PRO A 32 -4.20 -8.46 -19.06
C PRO A 32 -5.60 -8.71 -18.49
N PHE A 33 -6.35 -7.64 -18.21
CA PHE A 33 -7.75 -7.66 -17.72
C PHE A 33 -8.03 -8.31 -16.36
N ASN A 34 -7.02 -8.88 -15.68
CA ASN A 34 -7.19 -9.44 -14.33
C ASN A 34 -6.62 -8.51 -13.28
N ASP A 35 -7.14 -8.59 -12.06
CA ASP A 35 -6.53 -7.93 -10.90
C ASP A 35 -5.13 -8.46 -10.62
N VAL A 36 -4.33 -7.66 -9.91
CA VAL A 36 -3.02 -8.12 -9.44
C VAL A 36 -3.23 -9.19 -8.36
N GLN A 37 -2.44 -10.26 -8.40
CA GLN A 37 -2.54 -11.34 -7.43
C GLN A 37 -1.17 -11.77 -6.94
N LEU A 38 -1.06 -12.10 -5.65
CA LEU A 38 0.17 -12.63 -5.09
C LEU A 38 0.52 -13.94 -5.80
N TYR A 39 1.71 -14.00 -6.38
CA TYR A 39 2.19 -15.18 -7.11
C TYR A 39 3.14 -16.01 -6.23
N TYR A 40 4.15 -15.36 -5.67
CA TYR A 40 5.07 -15.97 -4.71
C TYR A 40 5.29 -15.01 -3.54
N SER A 41 5.27 -15.54 -2.32
CA SER A 41 5.52 -14.77 -1.11
C SER A 41 6.96 -14.25 -1.00
N HIS A 42 7.88 -14.79 -1.81
CA HIS A 42 9.26 -14.31 -1.94
C HIS A 42 9.85 -14.75 -3.29
N ILE A 43 10.72 -13.95 -3.88
CA ILE A 43 11.38 -14.22 -5.17
C ILE A 43 12.15 -15.55 -5.15
N GLN A 44 12.74 -15.92 -4.02
CA GLN A 44 13.47 -17.18 -3.84
C GLN A 44 12.59 -18.43 -3.90
N HIS A 45 11.26 -18.29 -3.84
CA HIS A 45 10.36 -19.41 -4.05
C HIS A 45 10.17 -19.75 -5.55
N ALA A 46 10.54 -18.82 -6.43
CA ALA A 46 10.47 -18.98 -7.88
C ALA A 46 11.85 -19.17 -8.50
N PHE A 47 12.84 -18.44 -7.99
CA PHE A 47 14.19 -18.35 -8.54
C PHE A 47 15.24 -18.77 -7.50
N THR A 48 16.41 -19.19 -7.96
CA THR A 48 17.58 -19.46 -7.11
C THR A 48 18.82 -18.82 -7.73
N SER A 49 19.61 -18.13 -6.90
CA SER A 49 20.89 -17.51 -7.27
C SER A 49 21.70 -17.26 -5.99
N GLU A 50 23.03 -17.25 -6.12
CA GLU A 50 23.97 -16.90 -5.05
C GLU A 50 24.13 -15.39 -4.84
N ALA A 51 23.63 -14.57 -5.76
CA ALA A 51 23.70 -13.12 -5.65
C ALA A 51 22.92 -12.64 -4.40
N LYS A 52 23.51 -11.68 -3.68
CA LYS A 52 22.89 -11.13 -2.47
C LYS A 52 21.94 -9.99 -2.82
N MET A 53 20.86 -9.91 -2.07
CA MET A 53 19.91 -8.81 -2.06
C MET A 53 19.79 -8.31 -0.62
N ASN A 54 20.17 -7.05 -0.39
CA ASN A 54 20.19 -6.43 0.92
C ASN A 54 19.04 -5.43 1.03
N GLU A 55 18.29 -5.54 2.11
CA GLU A 55 17.29 -4.55 2.48
C GLU A 55 17.98 -3.29 3.02
N VAL A 56 17.58 -2.13 2.51
CA VAL A 56 18.02 -0.82 2.96
C VAL A 56 16.81 0.02 3.38
N VAL A 57 17.01 0.88 4.36
CA VAL A 57 16.01 1.89 4.76
C VAL A 57 16.27 3.17 3.97
N ASN A 58 15.29 3.60 3.20
CA ASN A 58 15.36 4.85 2.45
C ASN A 58 14.89 6.01 3.35
N THR A 59 15.82 6.89 3.73
CA THR A 59 15.54 8.04 4.61
C THR A 59 15.04 9.27 3.85
N ALA A 60 15.16 9.30 2.52
CA ALA A 60 14.74 10.43 1.70
C ALA A 60 13.23 10.45 1.44
N LEU A 61 12.59 9.27 1.40
CA LEU A 61 11.15 9.14 1.27
C LEU A 61 10.51 8.88 2.64
N HIS A 62 9.84 9.90 3.15
CA HIS A 62 8.99 9.82 4.34
C HIS A 62 7.66 10.49 4.07
N VAL A 63 6.55 9.80 4.37
CA VAL A 63 5.20 10.33 4.31
C VAL A 63 4.79 10.81 5.69
N THR A 64 4.20 12.00 5.73
CA THR A 64 3.60 12.57 6.93
C THR A 64 2.15 12.96 6.66
N SER A 65 1.41 13.27 7.71
CA SER A 65 0.04 13.77 7.63
C SER A 65 -0.09 15.11 6.87
N ALA A 66 1.01 15.75 6.46
CA ALA A 66 1.00 16.95 5.61
C ALA A 66 0.65 16.66 4.13
N THR A 67 0.84 15.42 3.68
CA THR A 67 0.42 14.95 2.35
C THR A 67 -0.81 14.06 2.50
N LYS A 68 -1.92 14.46 1.88
CA LYS A 68 -3.22 13.80 2.02
C LYS A 68 -3.94 13.71 0.70
N ASP A 69 -4.72 12.66 0.54
CA ASP A 69 -5.67 12.52 -0.56
C ASP A 69 -7.07 12.87 -0.07
N GLU A 70 -7.78 13.67 -0.85
CA GLU A 70 -9.12 14.17 -0.51
C GLU A 70 -10.16 13.52 -1.41
N TYR A 71 -11.25 13.09 -0.80
CA TYR A 71 -12.33 12.36 -1.46
C TYR A 71 -13.68 12.97 -1.09
N SER A 72 -14.64 12.89 -2.00
CA SER A 72 -16.05 13.11 -1.66
C SER A 72 -16.48 12.11 -0.59
N PHE A 73 -17.37 12.54 0.31
CA PHE A 73 -17.68 11.82 1.55
C PHE A 73 -17.90 10.31 1.38
N ASN A 74 -18.88 9.89 0.57
CA ASN A 74 -19.20 8.46 0.40
C ASN A 74 -18.02 7.64 -0.14
N ILE A 75 -17.30 8.17 -1.13
CA ILE A 75 -16.11 7.50 -1.70
C ILE A 75 -15.04 7.35 -0.61
N GLY A 76 -14.80 8.42 0.14
CA GLY A 76 -13.80 8.43 1.18
C GLY A 76 -14.13 7.52 2.35
N VAL A 77 -15.41 7.40 2.73
CA VAL A 77 -15.87 6.43 3.75
C VAL A 77 -15.66 5.00 3.26
N SER A 78 -16.02 4.67 2.01
CA SER A 78 -15.77 3.33 1.46
C SER A 78 -14.28 2.97 1.46
N MET A 79 -13.42 3.87 0.98
CA MET A 79 -11.97 3.65 1.01
C MET A 79 -11.44 3.51 2.44
N LEU A 80 -11.99 4.29 3.37
CA LEU A 80 -11.61 4.23 4.77
C LEU A 80 -11.97 2.89 5.41
N GLU A 81 -13.16 2.37 5.14
CA GLU A 81 -13.59 1.06 5.64
C GLU A 81 -12.71 -0.07 5.08
N ASP A 82 -12.34 -0.03 3.80
CA ASP A 82 -11.37 -0.97 3.22
C ASP A 82 -10.00 -0.90 3.89
N ILE A 83 -9.53 0.31 4.20
CA ILE A 83 -8.28 0.49 4.95
C ILE A 83 -8.41 -0.09 6.36
N LEU A 84 -9.48 0.25 7.10
CA LEU A 84 -9.72 -0.24 8.46
C LEU A 84 -9.79 -1.77 8.48
N ASN A 85 -10.52 -2.38 7.54
CA ASN A 85 -10.57 -3.82 7.33
C ASN A 85 -9.17 -4.41 7.18
N SER A 86 -8.37 -3.83 6.28
CA SER A 86 -7.03 -4.34 5.95
C SER A 86 -6.00 -4.25 7.09
N ILE A 87 -6.21 -3.33 8.05
CA ILE A 87 -5.36 -3.18 9.24
C ILE A 87 -5.95 -3.87 10.49
N GLY A 88 -6.99 -4.69 10.32
CA GLY A 88 -7.59 -5.48 11.41
C GLY A 88 -8.60 -4.72 12.28
N LEU A 89 -9.09 -3.58 11.80
CA LEU A 89 -10.10 -2.72 12.44
C LEU A 89 -11.46 -2.79 11.74
N GLY A 90 -11.72 -3.85 10.98
CA GLY A 90 -12.92 -3.98 10.15
C GLY A 90 -14.25 -4.03 10.88
N ALA A 91 -14.25 -4.39 12.17
CA ALA A 91 -15.44 -4.33 13.00
C ALA A 91 -15.92 -2.89 13.29
N PHE A 92 -15.07 -1.89 13.04
CA PHE A 92 -15.41 -0.49 13.24
C PHE A 92 -15.99 0.10 11.95
N GLU A 93 -17.33 0.09 11.86
CA GLU A 93 -18.07 0.66 10.74
C GLU A 93 -18.30 2.16 10.96
N ILE A 94 -17.53 3.01 10.27
CA ILE A 94 -17.68 4.47 10.37
C ILE A 94 -19.02 4.94 9.83
N SER A 95 -19.50 4.33 8.74
CA SER A 95 -20.77 4.66 8.12
C SER A 95 -21.97 4.48 9.06
N ALA A 96 -21.88 3.58 10.05
CA ALA A 96 -22.91 3.36 11.05
C ALA A 96 -23.01 4.50 12.10
N LYS A 97 -21.95 5.31 12.24
CA LYS A 97 -21.87 6.41 13.20
C LYS A 97 -21.93 7.79 12.55
N ILE A 98 -21.45 7.90 11.31
CA ILE A 98 -21.43 9.14 10.52
C ILE A 98 -21.99 8.82 9.14
N SER A 99 -23.24 9.19 8.90
CA SER A 99 -23.97 8.86 7.68
C SER A 99 -23.89 9.93 6.58
N SER A 100 -23.48 11.15 6.92
CA SER A 100 -23.36 12.27 5.98
C SER A 100 -22.13 13.14 6.24
N GLY A 101 -21.71 13.84 5.20
CA GLY A 101 -20.62 14.80 5.25
C GLY A 101 -20.25 15.33 3.88
N LYS A 102 -19.24 16.20 3.85
CA LYS A 102 -18.77 16.86 2.63
C LYS A 102 -17.59 16.12 2.01
N LYS A 103 -16.55 15.86 2.82
CA LYS A 103 -15.31 15.26 2.35
C LYS A 103 -14.62 14.42 3.42
N VAL A 104 -13.77 13.51 2.97
CA VAL A 104 -12.86 12.73 3.81
C VAL A 104 -11.45 12.89 3.24
N SER A 105 -10.50 13.22 4.10
CA SER A 105 -9.08 13.29 3.75
C SER A 105 -8.33 12.15 4.42
N ILE A 106 -7.53 11.41 3.67
CA ILE A 106 -6.76 10.25 4.15
C ILE A 106 -5.27 10.56 4.02
N SER A 107 -4.52 10.30 5.09
CA SER A 107 -3.09 10.49 5.17
C SER A 107 -2.45 9.48 6.12
N TYR A 108 -1.12 9.45 6.16
CA TYR A 108 -0.38 8.51 6.98
C TYR A 108 0.75 9.22 7.73
N ASP A 109 1.11 8.69 8.89
CA ASP A 109 2.19 9.24 9.71
C ASP A 109 3.09 8.14 10.29
N ASN A 110 4.25 8.57 10.78
CA ASN A 110 5.31 7.71 11.30
C ASN A 110 5.67 6.61 10.31
N SER A 111 6.12 7.02 9.12
CA SER A 111 6.41 6.12 8.03
C SER A 111 7.86 5.63 8.01
N ILE A 112 8.08 4.43 7.47
CA ILE A 112 9.42 3.92 7.13
C ILE A 112 9.35 3.35 5.73
N THR A 113 10.33 3.72 4.91
CA THR A 113 10.49 3.18 3.56
C THR A 113 11.62 2.16 3.56
N LYS A 114 11.34 0.96 3.08
CA LYS A 114 12.31 -0.12 2.93
C LYS A 114 12.42 -0.47 1.45
N GLU A 115 13.63 -0.71 0.96
CA GLU A 115 13.91 -1.03 -0.43
C GLU A 115 14.98 -2.13 -0.54
N VAL A 116 14.96 -2.85 -1.65
CA VAL A 116 16.14 -3.57 -2.14
C VAL A 116 16.58 -2.84 -3.40
N PRO A 117 17.86 -2.40 -3.51
CA PRO A 117 18.32 -1.69 -4.69
C PRO A 117 18.03 -2.48 -5.95
N ILE A 118 17.41 -1.84 -6.96
CA ILE A 118 16.97 -2.55 -8.17
C ILE A 118 18.12 -3.26 -8.88
N GLY A 119 19.33 -2.69 -8.85
CA GLY A 119 20.53 -3.32 -9.41
C GLY A 119 20.89 -4.66 -8.73
N GLU A 120 20.63 -4.81 -7.43
CA GLU A 120 20.83 -6.09 -6.74
C GLU A 120 19.79 -7.14 -7.16
N ILE A 121 18.52 -6.73 -7.33
CA ILE A 121 17.46 -7.61 -7.85
C ILE A 121 17.76 -8.04 -9.28
N GLN A 122 18.22 -7.11 -10.14
CA GLN A 122 18.61 -7.41 -11.51
C GLN A 122 19.79 -8.36 -11.57
N ASN A 123 20.83 -8.14 -10.74
CA ASN A 123 21.97 -9.05 -10.65
C ASN A 123 21.55 -10.46 -10.18
N TYR A 124 20.63 -10.52 -9.21
CA TYR A 124 20.04 -11.77 -8.76
C TYR A 124 19.32 -12.51 -9.89
N LEU A 125 18.41 -11.83 -10.60
CA LEU A 125 17.65 -12.42 -11.70
C LEU A 125 18.53 -12.83 -12.89
N ALA A 126 19.54 -12.02 -13.22
CA ALA A 126 20.48 -12.28 -14.32
C ALA A 126 21.33 -13.54 -14.11
N SER A 127 21.61 -13.88 -12.85
CA SER A 127 22.37 -15.06 -12.45
C SER A 127 21.50 -16.21 -11.94
N SER A 128 20.18 -16.07 -12.02
CA SER A 128 19.24 -17.05 -11.47
C SER A 128 18.80 -18.12 -12.47
N ASP A 129 18.42 -19.26 -11.92
CA ASP A 129 17.58 -20.25 -12.59
C ASP A 129 16.27 -20.42 -11.79
N PHE A 130 15.29 -21.12 -12.36
CA PHE A 130 14.10 -21.49 -11.62
C PHE A 130 14.44 -22.52 -10.55
N LEU A 131 13.80 -22.39 -9.38
CA LEU A 131 14.00 -23.32 -8.27
C LEU A 131 13.73 -24.78 -8.66
N HIS A 132 12.77 -24.99 -9.57
CA HIS A 132 12.44 -26.27 -10.18
C HIS A 132 11.78 -26.05 -11.55
N PRO A 133 11.72 -27.06 -12.43
CA PRO A 133 11.02 -26.95 -13.71
C PRO A 133 9.59 -26.42 -13.52
N ASN A 134 9.26 -25.31 -14.20
CA ASN A 134 7.99 -24.63 -14.02
C ASN A 134 7.55 -23.93 -15.31
N ARG A 135 6.74 -24.62 -16.11
CA ARG A 135 6.24 -24.11 -17.40
C ARG A 135 5.38 -22.86 -17.23
N THR A 136 4.59 -22.77 -16.17
CA THR A 136 3.71 -21.63 -15.91
C THR A 136 4.52 -20.38 -15.57
N LEU A 137 5.57 -20.52 -14.75
CA LEU A 137 6.50 -19.44 -14.44
C LEU A 137 7.18 -18.93 -15.72
N LEU A 138 7.70 -19.84 -16.56
CA LEU A 138 8.32 -19.48 -17.85
C LEU A 138 7.37 -18.68 -18.74
N GLN A 139 6.13 -19.15 -18.89
CA GLN A 139 5.12 -18.47 -19.70
C GLN A 139 4.77 -17.08 -19.17
N ASN A 140 4.65 -16.94 -17.85
CA ASN A 140 4.34 -15.64 -17.24
C ASN A 140 5.52 -14.67 -17.32
N ALA A 141 6.75 -15.16 -17.14
CA ALA A 141 7.97 -14.38 -17.27
C ALA A 141 8.12 -13.84 -18.71
N ASN A 142 8.04 -14.72 -19.72
CA ASN A 142 8.15 -14.33 -21.13
C ASN A 142 7.00 -13.43 -21.62
N ARG A 143 5.84 -13.46 -20.96
CA ARG A 143 4.71 -12.56 -21.24
C ARG A 143 4.76 -11.26 -20.43
N ARG A 144 5.84 -11.02 -19.69
CA ARG A 144 6.03 -9.85 -18.83
C ARG A 144 4.91 -9.69 -17.81
N ASN A 145 4.32 -10.77 -17.30
CA ASN A 145 3.20 -10.70 -16.36
C ASN A 145 3.65 -10.56 -14.90
N ILE A 146 4.93 -10.77 -14.61
CA ILE A 146 5.44 -10.84 -13.24
C ILE A 146 5.94 -9.46 -12.79
N LEU A 147 5.50 -9.05 -11.62
CA LEU A 147 5.96 -7.88 -10.89
C LEU A 147 6.77 -8.35 -9.69
N VAL A 148 7.83 -7.62 -9.34
CA VAL A 148 8.57 -7.76 -8.08
C VAL A 148 8.41 -6.49 -7.27
N ILE A 149 8.14 -6.63 -5.97
CA ILE A 149 8.11 -5.50 -5.05
C ILE A 149 9.55 -5.16 -4.63
N SER A 150 10.11 -4.09 -5.19
CA SER A 150 11.47 -3.61 -4.89
C SER A 150 11.48 -2.62 -3.71
N GLY A 151 10.34 -2.00 -3.39
CA GLY A 151 10.20 -1.09 -2.26
C GLY A 151 8.84 -1.18 -1.58
N THR A 152 8.81 -0.97 -0.28
CA THR A 152 7.58 -0.88 0.52
C THR A 152 7.64 0.33 1.42
N LEU A 153 6.64 1.19 1.33
CA LEU A 153 6.40 2.26 2.30
C LEU A 153 5.42 1.74 3.35
N LEU A 154 5.86 1.79 4.60
CA LEU A 154 5.11 1.34 5.75
C LEU A 154 4.72 2.55 6.60
N ALA A 155 3.56 2.52 7.23
CA ALA A 155 3.15 3.54 8.21
C ALA A 155 2.68 2.89 9.51
N LYS A 156 2.80 3.60 10.64
CA LYS A 156 2.17 3.19 11.90
C LYS A 156 0.77 3.76 12.06
N ASN A 157 0.56 4.98 11.55
CA ASN A 157 -0.67 5.71 11.80
C ASN A 157 -1.39 6.00 10.49
N LEU A 158 -2.66 5.61 10.44
CA LEU A 158 -3.67 6.16 9.55
C LEU A 158 -4.21 7.43 10.19
N VAL A 159 -4.21 8.54 9.46
CA VAL A 159 -4.74 9.83 9.92
C VAL A 159 -5.82 10.28 8.95
N VAL A 160 -7.04 10.44 9.44
CA VAL A 160 -8.21 10.78 8.65
C VAL A 160 -8.87 12.05 9.17
N GLU A 161 -9.28 12.91 8.26
CA GLU A 161 -10.06 14.11 8.55
C GLU A 161 -11.40 14.02 7.83
N ILE A 162 -12.49 14.01 8.58
CA ILE A 162 -13.86 13.95 8.06
C ILE A 162 -14.49 15.33 8.27
N GLU A 163 -14.86 15.98 7.17
CA GLU A 163 -15.65 17.22 7.22
C GLU A 163 -17.13 16.87 7.08
N THR A 164 -17.91 17.16 8.11
CA THR A 164 -19.35 16.88 8.17
C THR A 164 -20.17 18.06 7.63
N ASP A 165 -21.43 17.80 7.29
CA ASP A 165 -22.45 18.80 6.95
C ASP A 165 -23.27 19.26 8.17
N PHE A 166 -23.04 18.64 9.33
CA PHE A 166 -23.61 18.97 10.62
C PHE A 166 -22.51 19.31 11.65
N ALA A 167 -22.91 19.91 12.77
CA ALA A 167 -22.01 20.22 13.89
C ALA A 167 -21.70 18.98 14.73
N ILE A 168 -20.42 18.74 15.02
CA ILE A 168 -19.93 17.61 15.81
C ILE A 168 -20.11 17.92 17.30
N GLU A 169 -21.08 17.22 17.89
CA GLU A 169 -21.35 17.26 19.32
C GLU A 169 -20.35 16.41 20.11
N ALA A 170 -20.14 16.76 21.38
CA ALA A 170 -19.21 16.05 22.26
C ALA A 170 -19.62 14.58 22.49
N ASP A 171 -20.93 14.32 22.56
CA ASP A 171 -21.48 12.98 22.78
C ASP A 171 -21.17 12.04 21.61
N LEU A 172 -21.16 12.56 20.37
CA LEU A 172 -20.76 11.78 19.20
C LEU A 172 -19.29 11.35 19.32
N VAL A 173 -18.38 12.27 19.67
CA VAL A 173 -16.95 11.97 19.85
C VAL A 173 -16.73 10.96 20.97
N ALA A 174 -17.43 11.10 22.09
CA ALA A 174 -17.38 10.13 23.18
C ALA A 174 -17.85 8.74 22.74
N SER A 175 -18.95 8.67 21.97
CA SER A 175 -19.49 7.40 21.46
C SER A 175 -18.53 6.71 20.48
N LEU A 176 -17.83 7.47 19.64
CA LEU A 176 -16.83 6.98 18.70
C LEU A 176 -15.62 6.40 19.42
N ASN A 177 -15.08 7.13 20.40
CA ASN A 177 -13.95 6.68 21.21
C ASN A 177 -14.30 5.43 22.05
N GLN A 178 -15.52 5.35 22.57
CA GLN A 178 -15.99 4.16 23.28
C GLN A 178 -16.05 2.94 22.35
N ALA A 179 -16.60 3.11 21.14
CA ALA A 179 -16.69 2.03 20.14
C ALA A 179 -15.31 1.62 19.59
N ALA A 180 -14.33 2.52 19.61
CA ALA A 180 -12.98 2.26 19.11
C ALA A 180 -12.12 1.40 20.04
N GLU A 181 -12.51 1.28 21.33
CA GLU A 181 -11.79 0.50 22.35
C GLU A 181 -10.27 0.82 22.41
N GLY A 182 -9.90 2.10 22.21
CA GLY A 182 -8.51 2.55 22.24
C GLY A 182 -7.67 2.17 21.01
N LYS A 183 -8.26 1.60 19.96
CA LYS A 183 -7.57 1.29 18.69
C LYS A 183 -7.57 2.47 17.71
N LEU A 184 -8.55 3.36 17.86
CA LEU A 184 -8.68 4.63 17.14
C LEU A 184 -8.88 5.74 18.15
N ASP A 185 -8.30 6.91 17.88
CA ASP A 185 -8.53 8.14 18.64
C ASP A 185 -9.32 9.12 17.77
N PHE A 186 -10.43 9.61 18.31
CA PHE A 186 -11.29 10.60 17.68
C PHE A 186 -11.22 11.92 18.43
N LEU A 187 -10.89 12.97 17.68
CA LEU A 187 -10.73 14.33 18.19
C LEU A 187 -11.50 15.29 17.30
N ARG A 188 -12.27 16.18 17.92
CA ARG A 188 -12.91 17.29 17.21
C ARG A 188 -11.86 18.38 16.91
N LYS A 189 -11.63 18.65 15.63
CA LYS A 189 -10.73 19.73 15.16
C LYS A 189 -11.44 21.08 15.09
N SER A 190 -12.68 21.08 14.62
CA SER A 190 -13.54 22.25 14.54
C SER A 190 -15.00 21.85 14.71
N GLU A 191 -15.93 22.80 14.60
CA GLU A 191 -17.37 22.51 14.74
C GLU A 191 -17.85 21.45 13.75
N SER A 192 -17.29 21.36 12.54
CA SER A 192 -17.69 20.38 11.51
C SER A 192 -16.53 19.54 10.99
N GLU A 193 -15.43 19.42 11.75
CA GLU A 193 -14.27 18.60 11.36
C GLU A 193 -13.86 17.63 12.46
N LEU A 194 -13.90 16.34 12.13
CA LEU A 194 -13.48 15.25 12.98
C LEU A 194 -12.13 14.72 12.49
N LYS A 195 -11.18 14.56 13.40
CA LYS A 195 -9.93 13.85 13.15
C LYS A 195 -9.98 12.47 13.79
N MET A 196 -9.62 11.46 13.00
CA MET A 196 -9.39 10.10 13.47
C MET A 196 -7.92 9.74 13.30
N VAL A 197 -7.32 9.10 14.29
CA VAL A 197 -5.96 8.56 14.22
C VAL A 197 -5.97 7.11 14.66
N SER A 198 -5.40 6.21 13.86
CA SER A 198 -5.20 4.83 14.30
C SER A 198 -4.06 4.73 15.30
N ILE A 199 -4.31 4.07 16.42
CA ILE A 199 -3.34 3.86 17.50
C ILE A 199 -2.75 2.46 17.33
N GLY A 200 -1.85 2.32 16.36
CA GLY A 200 -1.18 1.06 16.05
C GLY A 200 0.27 1.03 16.56
N SER A 201 0.69 -0.10 17.13
CA SER A 201 2.10 -0.37 17.40
C SER A 201 2.84 -0.93 16.17
N ASN A 202 2.09 -1.57 15.26
CA ASN A 202 2.64 -2.28 14.10
C ASN A 202 2.61 -1.42 12.83
N TYR A 203 3.63 -1.61 12.01
CA TYR A 203 3.69 -1.05 10.67
C TYR A 203 2.79 -1.82 9.72
N PHE A 204 2.07 -1.12 8.86
CA PHE A 204 1.32 -1.70 7.76
C PHE A 204 1.73 -1.06 6.42
N PRO A 205 1.69 -1.81 5.30
CA PRO A 205 2.08 -1.26 4.01
C PRO A 205 1.02 -0.30 3.48
N VAL A 206 1.49 0.85 2.99
CA VAL A 206 0.64 1.90 2.43
C VAL A 206 0.94 2.16 0.95
N ALA A 207 2.17 1.96 0.52
CA ALA A 207 2.56 2.10 -0.87
C ALA A 207 3.66 1.10 -1.23
N VAL A 208 3.77 0.77 -2.51
CA VAL A 208 4.79 -0.13 -3.03
C VAL A 208 5.50 0.46 -4.23
N LYS A 209 6.78 0.14 -4.36
CA LYS A 209 7.55 0.30 -5.58
C LYS A 209 7.66 -1.08 -6.21
N ALA A 210 7.16 -1.21 -7.42
CA ALA A 210 7.10 -2.49 -8.11
C ALA A 210 7.74 -2.37 -9.49
N ASP A 211 8.50 -3.40 -9.87
CA ASP A 211 9.13 -3.48 -11.16
C ASP A 211 8.61 -4.70 -11.92
N ARG A 212 8.28 -4.52 -13.20
CA ARG A 212 7.92 -5.61 -14.09
C ARG A 212 9.19 -6.31 -14.53
N ILE A 213 9.22 -7.63 -14.35
CA ILE A 213 10.32 -8.47 -14.78
C ILE A 213 10.13 -8.82 -16.27
N ASP A 214 11.17 -8.61 -17.06
CA ASP A 214 11.21 -8.96 -18.49
C ASP A 214 12.14 -10.15 -18.73
N PHE A 215 11.59 -11.19 -19.35
CA PHE A 215 12.32 -12.37 -19.81
C PHE A 215 12.10 -12.54 -21.30
N ASP A 216 13.14 -12.96 -22.01
CA ASP A 216 13.05 -13.40 -23.39
C ASP A 216 13.64 -14.79 -23.52
N MET A 217 12.86 -15.70 -24.11
CA MET A 217 13.21 -17.11 -24.29
C MET A 217 13.76 -17.80 -23.02
N GLY A 218 13.29 -17.40 -21.83
CA GLY A 218 13.75 -17.97 -20.56
C GLY A 218 14.98 -17.31 -19.94
N HIS A 219 15.52 -16.27 -20.56
CA HIS A 219 16.61 -15.47 -19.99
C HIS A 219 16.09 -14.13 -19.48
N PHE A 220 16.55 -13.72 -18.30
CA PHE A 220 16.28 -12.39 -17.78
C PHE A 220 16.92 -11.32 -18.69
N ILE A 221 16.16 -10.26 -18.99
CA ILE A 221 16.62 -9.14 -19.83
C ILE A 221 16.80 -7.88 -18.99
N ASN A 222 15.74 -7.45 -18.32
CA ASN A 222 15.73 -6.23 -17.50
C ASN A 222 14.51 -6.22 -16.56
N THR A 223 14.46 -5.22 -15.69
CA THR A 223 13.25 -4.82 -14.98
C THR A 223 12.81 -3.43 -15.42
N ASN A 224 11.50 -3.16 -15.38
CA ASN A 224 10.94 -1.85 -15.70
C ASN A 224 10.04 -1.40 -14.57
N LEU A 225 10.32 -0.22 -14.02
CA LEU A 225 9.49 0.38 -12.97
C LEU A 225 8.05 0.53 -13.47
N VAL A 226 7.13 0.02 -12.68
CA VAL A 226 5.70 0.18 -12.93
C VAL A 226 5.26 1.45 -12.22
N THR A 227 5.09 2.52 -13.00
CA THR A 227 4.45 3.77 -12.55
C THR A 227 3.14 4.03 -13.31
N ASP A 228 2.64 3.02 -14.03
CA ASP A 228 1.51 3.18 -14.94
C ASP A 228 0.25 3.53 -14.13
N ASN A 229 -0.49 4.54 -14.59
CA ASN A 229 -1.62 5.22 -13.94
C ASN A 229 -2.82 4.32 -13.57
N ARG A 230 -2.66 3.00 -13.70
CA ARG A 230 -3.69 1.97 -13.62
C ARG A 230 -3.90 1.42 -12.22
N ARG A 231 -3.20 1.95 -11.20
CA ARG A 231 -3.41 1.64 -9.76
C ARG A 231 -3.54 0.14 -9.52
N PHE A 232 -2.44 -0.60 -9.71
CA PHE A 232 -2.51 -2.07 -9.69
C PHE A 232 -2.76 -2.66 -8.31
N PHE A 233 -2.45 -1.94 -7.22
CA PHE A 233 -2.42 -2.44 -5.85
C PHE A 233 -3.47 -1.75 -4.98
#